data_AF-A0A966ML11-F1
#
_entry.id   AF-A0A966ML11-F1
#
_cell.length_a   1.000
_cell.length_b   1.000
_cell.length_c   1.000
_cell.angle_alpha   90.00
_cell.angle_beta   90.00
_cell.angle_gamma   90.00
#
_symmetry.space_group_name_H-M   'P 1'
#
loop_
_entity.id
_entity.type
_entity.pdbx_description
1 polymer ?
#
loop_
_entity_poly.entity_id
_entity_poly.type
_entity_poly.pdbx_seq_one_letter_code
_entity_poly.pdbx_strand_id
1 'polypeptide(L)' 'MNYQDAAQANQKVRIDLRSDTVTRPTAAMREAMAIAEVGDDVYGDDPTVNDLQARVAALLG' A
#
# COMPACT_ATOMS: atom_id res chain seq x y z
N MET A 1 -4.89 -23.77 -33.32
CA MET A 1 -3.84 -22.79 -32.93
C MET A 1 -4.59 -21.53 -32.52
N ASN A 2 -4.86 -21.36 -31.23
CA ASN A 2 -5.78 -20.33 -30.75
C ASN A 2 -5.05 -18.99 -30.64
N TYR A 3 -5.57 -17.98 -31.32
CA TYR A 3 -5.05 -16.61 -31.34
C TYR A 3 -5.37 -15.81 -30.07
N GLN A 4 -5.94 -16.45 -29.03
CA GLN A 4 -6.33 -15.77 -27.79
C GLN A 4 -5.20 -15.68 -26.74
N ASP A 5 -4.16 -16.51 -26.87
CA ASP A 5 -3.06 -16.55 -25.90
C ASP A 5 -2.06 -15.38 -26.08
N ALA A 6 -2.00 -14.79 -27.29
CA ALA A 6 -1.06 -13.70 -27.59
C ALA A 6 -1.48 -12.33 -27.02
N ALA A 7 -2.76 -12.14 -26.71
CA ALA A 7 -3.28 -10.85 -26.23
C ALA A 7 -2.92 -10.56 -24.77
N GLN A 8 -2.66 -11.60 -23.96
CA GLN A 8 -2.27 -11.44 -22.55
C GLN A 8 -0.79 -11.08 -22.38
N ALA A 9 0.05 -11.30 -23.40
CA ALA A 9 1.50 -11.16 -23.29
C ALA A 9 2.02 -9.71 -23.41
N ASN A 10 1.16 -8.74 -23.74
CA ASN A 10 1.59 -7.38 -24.06
C ASN A 10 0.97 -6.31 -23.14
N GLN A 11 1.03 -6.55 -21.83
CA GLN A 11 0.77 -5.47 -20.87
C GLN A 11 1.99 -4.55 -20.83
N LYS A 12 1.91 -3.44 -21.56
CA LYS A 12 2.94 -2.40 -21.59
C LYS A 12 3.25 -1.97 -20.15
N VAL A 13 4.41 -2.36 -19.63
CA VAL A 13 4.87 -1.94 -18.30
C VAL A 13 4.88 -0.42 -18.31
N ARG A 14 4.01 0.17 -17.50
CA ARG A 14 3.92 1.63 -17.40
C ARG A 14 5.13 2.10 -16.60
N ILE A 15 6.19 2.49 -17.30
CA ILE A 15 7.37 3.10 -16.71
C ILE A 15 7.06 4.58 -16.48
N ASP A 16 6.92 4.97 -15.21
CA ASP A 16 6.58 6.33 -14.80
C ASP A 16 7.71 6.86 -13.92
N LEU A 17 8.61 7.68 -14.49
CA LEU A 17 9.82 8.20 -13.84
C LEU A 17 9.67 9.64 -13.32
N ARG A 18 8.44 10.17 -13.27
CA ARG A 18 8.21 11.56 -12.90
C ARG A 18 8.53 11.85 -11.43
N SER A 19 8.25 10.90 -10.54
CA SER A 19 8.51 10.96 -9.10
C SER A 19 8.20 9.60 -8.47
N ASP A 20 8.81 9.28 -7.34
CA ASP A 20 8.47 8.17 -6.45
C ASP A 20 7.05 8.26 -5.85
N THR A 21 6.48 9.45 -5.76
CA THR A 21 5.09 9.66 -5.30
C THR A 21 4.03 9.00 -6.18
N VAL A 22 4.39 8.55 -7.40
CA VAL A 22 3.48 7.79 -8.29
C VAL A 22 3.34 6.32 -7.88
N THR A 23 4.09 5.87 -6.87
CA THR A 23 3.97 4.53 -6.30
C THR A 23 2.53 4.24 -5.88
N ARG A 24 2.12 2.98 -6.01
CA ARG A 24 0.80 2.50 -5.63
C ARG A 24 0.96 1.45 -4.54
N PRO A 25 0.00 1.33 -3.60
CA PRO A 25 0.05 0.26 -2.61
C PRO A 25 0.09 -1.10 -3.29
N THR A 26 0.85 -2.03 -2.74
CA THR A 26 0.85 -3.43 -3.19
C THR A 26 -0.44 -4.13 -2.77
N ALA A 27 -0.66 -5.36 -3.22
CA ALA A 27 -1.82 -6.15 -2.78
C ALA A 27 -1.78 -6.39 -1.25
N ALA A 28 -0.62 -6.78 -0.72
CA ALA A 28 -0.44 -7.00 0.72
C ALA A 28 -0.66 -5.72 1.55
N MET A 29 -0.21 -4.56 1.06
CA MET A 29 -0.51 -3.29 1.73
C MET A 29 -2.01 -3.00 1.78
N ARG A 30 -2.72 -3.23 0.66
CA ARG A 30 -4.19 -3.04 0.63
C ARG A 30 -4.92 -4.00 1.57
N GLU A 31 -4.48 -5.24 1.64
CA GLU A 31 -5.05 -6.23 2.55
C GLU A 31 -4.82 -5.83 4.01
N ALA A 32 -3.59 -5.45 4.38
CA ALA A 32 -3.28 -4.95 5.71
C ALA A 32 -4.11 -3.72 6.08
N MET A 33 -4.27 -2.76 5.16
CA MET A 33 -5.13 -1.59 5.37
C MET A 33 -6.60 -1.97 5.56
N ALA A 34 -7.10 -2.97 4.83
CA ALA A 34 -8.50 -3.37 4.90
C ALA A 34 -8.88 -4.09 6.20
N ILE A 35 -7.92 -4.75 6.85
CA ILE A 35 -8.15 -5.50 8.10
C ILE A 35 -7.66 -4.76 9.36
N ALA A 36 -7.04 -3.58 9.22
CA ALA A 36 -6.52 -2.82 10.34
C ALA A 36 -7.65 -2.36 11.28
N GLU A 37 -7.41 -2.44 12.59
CA GLU A 37 -8.33 -1.87 13.58
C GLU A 37 -8.17 -0.35 13.58
N VAL A 38 -9.28 0.37 13.45
CA VAL A 38 -9.31 1.83 13.31
C VAL A 38 -10.19 2.45 14.38
N GLY A 39 -9.89 3.70 14.72
CA GLY A 39 -10.61 4.49 15.73
C GLY A 39 -10.64 5.96 15.37
N ASP A 40 -10.90 6.81 16.36
CA ASP A 40 -10.83 8.26 16.19
C ASP A 40 -9.47 8.77 16.68
N ASP A 41 -8.65 9.22 15.73
CA ASP A 41 -7.31 9.74 16.01
C ASP A 41 -7.33 11.05 16.82
N VAL A 42 -8.39 11.87 16.72
CA VAL A 42 -8.49 13.12 17.50
C VAL A 42 -8.60 12.82 18.99
N TYR A 43 -9.27 11.72 19.35
CA TYR A 43 -9.39 11.25 20.73
C TYR A 43 -8.26 10.30 21.14
N GLY A 44 -7.40 9.88 20.20
CA GLY A 44 -6.29 8.95 20.44
C GLY A 44 -6.71 7.48 20.53
N ASP A 45 -7.92 7.15 20.06
CA ASP A 45 -8.50 5.81 20.16
C ASP A 45 -8.22 4.94 18.92
N ASP A 46 -7.42 5.43 17.95
CA ASP A 46 -7.01 4.62 16.80
C ASP A 46 -5.75 3.77 17.13
N PRO A 47 -5.89 2.44 17.30
CA PRO A 47 -4.77 1.61 17.71
C PRO A 47 -3.71 1.50 16.62
N THR A 48 -4.09 1.46 15.34
CA THR A 48 -3.13 1.30 14.24
C THR A 48 -2.27 2.55 14.07
N VAL A 49 -2.85 3.75 14.26
CA VAL A 49 -2.09 5.00 14.25
C VAL A 49 -1.12 5.06 15.44
N ASN A 50 -1.59 4.74 16.64
CA ASN A 50 -0.77 4.72 17.85
C ASN A 50 0.42 3.76 17.72
N ASP A 51 0.19 2.55 17.21
CA ASP A 51 1.23 1.55 16.98
C ASP A 51 2.28 2.03 15.98
N LEU A 52 1.86 2.69 14.89
CA LEU A 52 2.79 3.26 13.91
C LEU A 52 3.68 4.32 14.56
N GLN A 53 3.09 5.25 15.32
CA GLN A 53 3.83 6.32 16.00
C GLN A 53 4.82 5.75 17.01
N ALA A 54 4.39 4.82 17.87
CA ALA A 54 5.23 4.18 18.86
C ALA A 54 6.40 3.42 18.21
N ARG A 55 6.14 2.67 17.14
CA ARG A 55 7.17 1.97 16.38
C ARG A 55 8.20 2.92 15.78
N VAL A 56 7.75 4.04 15.20
CA VAL A 56 8.66 5.02 14.57
C VAL A 56 9.48 5.74 15.63
N ALA A 57 8.89 6.14 16.75
CA ALA A 57 9.62 6.71 17.87
C ALA A 57 10.69 5.74 18.39
N ALA A 58 10.36 4.47 18.58
CA ALA A 58 11.33 3.45 18.99
C ALA A 58 12.44 3.22 17.96
N LEU A 59 12.14 3.38 16.66
CA LEU A 59 13.11 3.21 15.58
C LEU A 59 14.08 4.39 15.46
N LEU A 60 13.63 5.60 15.80
CA LEU A 60 14.36 6.84 15.52
C LEU A 60 14.92 7.54 16.78
N GLY A 61 14.47 7.19 17.99
CA GLY A 61 14.94 7.75 19.27
C GLY A 61 14.29 9.08 19.64
#